data_AF-A0A8S4EBW2-F1
#
_entry.id   AF-A0A8S4EBW2-F1
#
_cell.length_a   1.000
_cell.length_b   1.000
_cell.length_c   1.000
_cell.angle_alpha   90.00
_cell.angle_beta   90.00
_cell.angle_gamma   90.00
#
_symmetry.space_group_name_H-M   'P 1'
#
loop_
_entity.id
_entity.type
_entity.pdbx_description
1 polymer ?
#
loop_
_entity_poly.entity_id
_entity_poly.type
_entity_poly.pdbx_seq_one_letter_code
_entity_poly.pdbx_strand_id
1 'polypeptide(L)'
;MLKVIMNTNYKIFNAAEYWQRETSLPSIPTFCQQVDKLLGSDGVQLGTITELLGLPGTGKTQMCLQLCASIQIPKALGGLEAEALYIDTNTNFRIHRYQEILKSCVLKCQKLLDTSEVIDEEEAMKRLHYVGAFGVVEFGALMHMLPTYLRDRPKKSADKFPYHHINMLNLK
;
A
#
# COMPACT_ATOMS: atom_id res chain seq x y z
N MET A 1 -23.75 17.35 -18.67
CA MET A 1 -23.63 16.44 -17.52
C MET A 1 -22.16 16.42 -17.07
N LEU A 2 -21.72 17.51 -16.44
CA LEU A 2 -20.34 17.73 -15.98
C LEU A 2 -20.45 18.57 -14.71
N LYS A 3 -20.59 17.91 -13.56
CA LYS A 3 -20.50 18.51 -12.23
C LYS A 3 -19.76 17.53 -11.32
N VAL A 4 -18.50 17.22 -11.66
CA VAL A 4 -17.53 16.82 -10.64
C VAL A 4 -16.83 18.12 -10.23
N ILE A 5 -17.47 18.87 -9.34
CA ILE A 5 -16.82 20.01 -8.68
C ILE A 5 -15.81 19.38 -7.71
N MET A 6 -14.54 19.32 -8.12
CA MET A 6 -13.45 19.08 -7.18
C MET A 6 -13.45 20.25 -6.20
N ASN A 7 -13.96 20.03 -5.00
CA ASN A 7 -13.92 21.01 -3.92
C ASN A 7 -12.49 21.02 -3.35
N THR A 8 -11.53 21.55 -4.11
CA THR A 8 -10.13 21.68 -3.68
C THR A 8 -9.93 23.03 -3.00
N ASN A 9 -10.15 23.06 -1.68
CA ASN A 9 -9.54 24.08 -0.84
C ASN A 9 -8.02 23.83 -0.85
N TYR A 10 -7.30 24.56 -1.69
CA TYR A 10 -5.84 24.54 -1.68
C TYR A 10 -5.35 25.30 -0.45
N LYS A 11 -4.79 24.57 0.52
CA LYS A 11 -4.13 25.16 1.67
C LYS A 11 -2.68 25.48 1.29
N ILE A 12 -2.30 26.76 1.39
CA ILE A 12 -0.93 27.22 1.17
C ILE A 12 -0.16 27.09 2.50
N PHE A 13 1.07 26.58 2.43
CA PHE A 13 1.96 26.39 3.57
C PHE A 13 3.26 27.16 3.33
N ASN A 14 3.91 27.66 4.40
CA ASN A 14 5.30 28.10 4.30
C ASN A 14 6.26 26.89 4.31
N ALA A 15 7.53 27.11 3.94
CA ALA A 15 8.51 26.03 3.82
C ALA A 15 8.74 25.27 5.13
N ALA A 16 8.72 25.95 6.28
CA ALA A 16 8.91 25.32 7.59
C ALA A 16 7.73 24.42 7.97
N GLU A 17 6.50 24.88 7.73
CA GLU A 17 5.28 24.08 7.94
C GLU A 17 5.26 22.84 7.04
N TYR A 18 5.66 22.99 5.78
CA TYR A 18 5.73 21.87 4.84
C TYR A 18 6.78 20.83 5.27
N TRP A 19 7.98 21.28 5.64
CA TRP A 19 9.05 20.42 6.15
C TRP A 19 8.65 19.66 7.41
N GLN A 20 8.06 20.35 8.39
CA GLN A 20 7.56 19.71 9.63
C GLN A 20 6.52 18.64 9.32
N ARG A 21 5.62 18.91 8.35
CA ARG A 21 4.59 17.94 7.97
C ARG A 21 5.18 16.69 7.33
N GLU A 22 6.08 16.83 6.36
CA GLU A 22 6.72 15.69 5.68
C GLU A 22 7.54 14.84 6.66
N THR A 23 8.36 15.50 7.50
CA THR A 23 9.23 14.81 8.48
C THR A 23 8.49 14.20 9.66
N SER A 24 7.24 14.61 9.92
CA SER A 24 6.41 14.03 10.98
C SER A 24 5.77 12.69 10.62
N LEU A 25 5.73 12.35 9.32
CA LEU A 25 5.13 11.10 8.87
C LEU A 25 6.10 9.93 9.07
N PRO A 26 5.62 8.76 9.52
CA PRO A 26 6.48 7.60 9.68
C PRO A 26 6.83 6.99 8.31
N SER A 27 7.85 6.12 8.30
CA SER A 27 8.25 5.33 7.14
C SER A 27 7.72 3.90 7.21
N ILE A 28 7.58 3.25 6.06
CA ILE A 28 7.30 1.82 5.95
C ILE A 28 8.63 1.08 5.84
N PRO A 29 9.01 0.24 6.81
CA PRO A 29 10.26 -0.51 6.72
C PRO A 29 10.18 -1.56 5.61
N THR A 30 11.30 -1.81 4.94
CA THR A 30 11.47 -2.96 4.03
C THR A 30 11.81 -4.24 4.79
N PHE A 31 12.11 -4.12 6.08
CA PHE A 31 12.71 -5.16 6.94
C PHE A 31 14.07 -5.69 6.44
N CYS A 32 14.73 -4.90 5.59
CA CYS A 32 16.12 -5.05 5.22
C CYS A 32 16.88 -3.79 5.62
N GLN A 33 17.61 -3.84 6.74
CA GLN A 33 18.27 -2.67 7.33
C GLN A 33 19.18 -1.92 6.34
N GLN A 34 19.83 -2.63 5.42
CA GLN A 34 20.69 -2.00 4.41
C GLN A 34 19.88 -1.20 3.37
N VAL A 35 18.71 -1.72 2.98
CA VAL A 35 17.80 -1.02 2.06
C VAL A 35 17.12 0.14 2.78
N ASP A 36 16.69 -0.04 4.03
CA ASP A 36 16.08 1.03 4.83
C ASP A 36 17.04 2.21 5.00
N LYS A 37 18.32 1.94 5.24
CA LYS A 37 19.39 2.96 5.25
C LYS A 37 19.51 3.71 3.93
N LEU A 38 19.45 3.00 2.80
CA LEU A 38 19.50 3.61 1.47
C LEU A 38 18.29 4.52 1.20
N LEU A 39 17.13 4.20 1.77
CA LEU A 39 15.87 4.92 1.57
C LEU A 39 15.65 6.10 2.53
N GLY A 40 16.61 6.42 3.40
CA GLY A 40 16.48 7.50 4.39
C GLY A 40 16.46 7.03 5.85
N SER A 41 17.09 5.89 6.14
CA SER A 41 17.27 5.26 7.47
C SER A 41 16.15 4.34 7.94
N ASP A 42 14.88 4.71 7.74
CA ASP A 42 13.73 3.97 8.29
C ASP A 42 12.80 3.34 7.23
N GLY A 43 13.22 3.31 5.97
CA GLY A 43 12.47 2.72 4.86
C GLY A 43 11.74 3.75 3.98
N VAL A 44 10.60 3.36 3.41
CA VAL A 44 9.85 4.18 2.44
C VAL A 44 8.99 5.23 3.15
N GLN A 45 9.30 6.51 2.92
CA GLN A 45 8.63 7.65 3.55
C GLN A 45 7.16 7.79 3.14
N LEU A 46 6.25 7.84 4.11
CA LEU A 46 4.84 8.18 3.84
C LEU A 46 4.70 9.64 3.41
N GLY A 47 3.66 9.91 2.61
CA GLY A 47 3.41 11.24 2.03
C GLY A 47 4.12 11.48 0.71
N THR A 48 5.01 10.56 0.30
CA THR A 48 5.81 10.66 -0.92
C THR A 48 5.42 9.59 -1.95
N ILE A 49 5.81 9.81 -3.20
CA ILE A 49 5.79 8.78 -4.25
C ILE A 49 7.22 8.28 -4.41
N THR A 50 7.42 6.97 -4.22
CA THR A 50 8.71 6.31 -4.42
C THR A 50 8.65 5.43 -5.66
N GLU A 51 9.57 5.62 -6.61
CA GLU A 51 9.67 4.84 -7.84
C GLU A 51 10.82 3.84 -7.77
N LEU A 52 10.55 2.57 -8.09
CA LEU A 52 11.55 1.52 -8.17
C LEU A 52 11.86 1.18 -9.62
N LEU A 53 13.07 1.56 -10.08
CA LEU A 53 13.52 1.35 -11.46
C LEU A 53 14.45 0.14 -11.58
N GLY A 54 14.43 -0.51 -12.75
CA GLY A 54 15.38 -1.60 -13.07
C GLY A 54 14.84 -2.61 -14.08
N LEU A 55 15.71 -3.49 -14.57
CA LEU A 55 15.39 -4.53 -15.55
C LEU A 55 14.40 -5.59 -15.01
N PRO A 56 13.70 -6.35 -15.87
CA PRO A 56 12.94 -7.52 -15.42
C PRO A 56 13.78 -8.45 -14.52
N GLY A 57 13.19 -8.96 -13.44
CA GLY A 57 13.88 -9.84 -12.50
C GLY A 57 14.72 -9.14 -11.40
N THR A 58 14.88 -7.82 -11.41
CA THR A 58 15.67 -7.09 -10.39
C THR A 58 14.99 -6.97 -9.01
N GLY A 59 13.82 -7.59 -8.80
CA GLY A 59 13.15 -7.62 -7.50
C GLY A 59 12.12 -6.51 -7.25
N LYS A 60 11.80 -5.63 -8.22
CA LYS A 60 10.78 -4.56 -8.06
C LYS A 60 9.43 -5.08 -7.52
N THR A 61 8.86 -6.08 -8.19
CA THR A 61 7.60 -6.71 -7.76
C THR A 61 7.72 -7.34 -6.37
N GLN A 62 8.87 -7.94 -6.05
CA GLN A 62 9.12 -8.52 -4.74
C GLN A 62 9.16 -7.46 -3.64
N MET A 63 9.78 -6.31 -3.92
CA MET A 63 9.79 -5.16 -3.02
C MET A 63 8.38 -4.60 -2.80
N CYS A 64 7.56 -4.47 -3.85
CA CYS A 64 6.17 -4.04 -3.68
C CYS A 64 5.37 -4.99 -2.79
N LEU A 65 5.48 -6.31 -3.00
CA LEU A 65 4.82 -7.31 -2.16
C LEU A 65 5.35 -7.29 -0.71
N GLN A 66 6.66 -7.09 -0.53
CA GLN A 66 7.27 -6.95 0.79
C GLN A 66 6.72 -5.72 1.53
N LEU A 67 6.61 -4.56 0.88
CA LEU A 67 6.05 -3.36 1.48
C LEU A 67 4.56 -3.55 1.83
N CYS A 68 3.79 -4.22 0.97
CA CYS A 68 2.40 -4.58 1.26
C CYS A 68 2.26 -5.44 2.53
N ALA A 69 3.16 -6.40 2.75
CA ALA A 69 3.18 -7.19 3.99
C ALA A 69 3.70 -6.37 5.18
N SER A 70 4.71 -5.53 4.96
CA SER A 70 5.41 -4.82 6.05
C SER A 70 4.55 -3.77 6.72
N ILE A 71 3.71 -3.07 5.95
CA ILE A 71 2.80 -2.04 6.49
C ILE A 71 1.77 -2.63 7.47
N GLN A 72 1.46 -3.92 7.36
CA GLN A 72 0.47 -4.62 8.19
C GLN A 72 1.01 -5.05 9.55
N ILE A 73 2.34 -5.07 9.71
CA ILE A 73 3.01 -5.49 10.94
C ILE A 73 2.70 -4.49 12.08
N PRO A 74 2.61 -4.98 13.34
CA PRO A 74 2.43 -4.14 14.52
C PRO A 74 3.36 -2.95 14.61
N LYS A 75 2.87 -1.83 15.13
CA LYS A 75 3.68 -0.61 15.34
C LYS A 75 4.80 -0.85 16.33
N ALA A 76 4.55 -1.67 17.34
CA ALA A 76 5.56 -2.12 18.31
C ALA A 76 6.73 -2.87 17.66
N LEU A 77 6.56 -3.36 16.43
CA LEU A 77 7.56 -4.09 15.65
C LEU A 77 8.06 -3.30 14.42
N GLY A 78 7.77 -2.00 14.36
CA GLY A 78 8.21 -1.11 13.30
C GLY A 78 7.30 -1.04 12.07
N GLY A 79 6.24 -1.84 12.00
CA GLY A 79 5.20 -1.67 10.97
C GLY A 79 4.23 -0.53 11.30
N LEU A 80 3.11 -0.45 10.57
CA LEU A 80 2.12 0.62 10.76
C LEU A 80 0.71 0.13 11.11
N GLU A 81 0.50 -1.18 11.23
CA GLU A 81 -0.81 -1.80 11.45
C GLU A 81 -1.88 -1.34 10.44
N ALA A 82 -1.47 -1.07 9.20
CA ALA A 82 -2.34 -0.54 8.17
C ALA A 82 -2.55 -1.54 7.03
N GLU A 83 -3.43 -1.18 6.10
CA GLU A 83 -3.79 -1.97 4.94
C GLU A 83 -3.07 -1.48 3.68
N ALA A 84 -2.98 -2.34 2.66
CA ALA A 84 -2.34 -2.03 1.40
C ALA A 84 -3.30 -2.22 0.22
N LEU A 85 -3.19 -1.35 -0.79
CA LEU A 85 -3.82 -1.54 -2.11
C LEU A 85 -2.73 -1.82 -3.14
N TYR A 86 -2.79 -2.98 -3.78
CA TYR A 86 -1.93 -3.36 -4.89
C TYR A 86 -2.68 -3.16 -6.22
N ILE A 87 -2.20 -2.21 -7.02
CA ILE A 87 -2.70 -1.94 -8.37
C ILE A 87 -1.81 -2.68 -9.36
N ASP A 88 -2.33 -3.72 -9.99
CA ASP A 88 -1.58 -4.50 -10.98
C ASP A 88 -1.90 -4.07 -12.40
N THR A 89 -0.91 -3.45 -13.05
CA THR A 89 -1.02 -2.94 -14.42
C THR A 89 -0.57 -3.94 -15.47
N ASN A 90 0.08 -5.05 -15.09
CA ASN A 90 0.68 -6.02 -16.00
C ASN A 90 0.21 -7.46 -15.77
N THR A 91 -0.80 -7.67 -14.92
CA THR A 91 -1.38 -8.99 -14.59
C THR A 91 -0.36 -10.02 -14.08
N ASN A 92 0.67 -9.54 -13.36
CA ASN A 92 1.77 -10.36 -12.86
C ASN A 92 1.73 -10.59 -11.34
N PHE A 93 0.70 -10.10 -10.66
CA PHE A 93 0.48 -10.38 -9.25
C PHE A 93 0.25 -11.88 -9.02
N ARG A 94 0.87 -12.42 -7.96
CA ARG A 94 0.75 -13.82 -7.57
C ARG A 94 0.40 -13.88 -6.08
N ILE A 95 -0.85 -14.25 -5.78
CA ILE A 95 -1.34 -14.31 -4.40
C ILE A 95 -0.52 -15.28 -3.53
N HIS A 96 -0.12 -16.42 -4.07
CA HIS A 96 0.72 -17.39 -3.36
C HIS A 96 2.06 -16.78 -2.94
N ARG A 97 2.65 -15.94 -3.80
CA ARG A 97 3.92 -15.29 -3.48
C ARG A 97 3.76 -14.25 -2.39
N TYR A 98 2.65 -13.50 -2.40
CA TYR A 98 2.32 -12.60 -1.30
C TYR A 98 2.13 -13.36 0.02
N GLN A 99 1.40 -14.48 0.01
CA GLN A 99 1.19 -15.31 1.19
C GLN A 99 2.52 -15.81 1.79
N GLU A 100 3.45 -16.30 0.97
CA GLU A 100 4.79 -16.71 1.41
C GLU A 100 5.54 -15.57 2.12
N ILE A 101 5.49 -14.36 1.56
CA ILE A 101 6.15 -13.18 2.11
C ILE A 101 5.50 -12.78 3.44
N LEU A 102 4.17 -12.71 3.47
CA LEU A 102 3.40 -12.36 4.66
C LEU A 102 3.66 -13.33 5.81
N LYS A 103 3.53 -14.64 5.54
CA LYS A 103 3.82 -15.70 6.50
C LYS A 103 5.25 -15.58 7.05
N SER A 104 6.23 -15.30 6.20
CA SER A 104 7.62 -15.10 6.63
C SER A 104 7.76 -13.89 7.56
N CYS A 105 7.06 -12.79 7.28
CA CYS A 105 7.04 -11.61 8.13
C CYS A 105 6.40 -11.91 9.49
N VAL A 106 5.23 -12.58 9.50
CA VAL A 106 4.51 -12.98 10.72
C VAL A 106 5.35 -13.89 11.60
N LEU A 107 5.94 -14.94 11.02
CA LEU A 107 6.81 -15.87 11.75
C LEU A 107 8.02 -15.16 12.36
N LYS A 108 8.61 -14.19 11.67
CA LYS A 108 9.72 -13.39 12.20
C LYS A 108 9.26 -12.52 13.38
N CYS A 109 8.06 -11.94 13.29
CA CYS A 109 7.47 -11.15 14.38
C CYS A 109 7.18 -11.98 15.62
N GLN A 110 6.56 -13.16 15.46
CA GLN A 110 6.29 -14.10 16.55
C GLN A 110 7.57 -14.52 17.28
N LYS A 111 8.64 -14.80 16.54
CA LYS A 111 9.96 -15.14 17.11
C LYS A 111 10.58 -13.99 17.90
N LEU A 112 10.40 -12.74 17.47
CA LEU A 112 10.95 -11.57 18.18
C LEU A 112 10.18 -11.27 19.47
N LEU A 113 8.89 -11.60 19.52
CA LEU A 113 8.03 -11.33 20.68
C LEU A 113 7.91 -12.51 21.65
N ASP A 114 8.48 -13.67 21.30
CA ASP A 114 8.34 -14.92 22.05
C ASP A 114 6.86 -15.28 22.33
N THR A 115 5.99 -15.03 21.36
CA THR A 115 4.56 -15.34 21.44
C THR A 115 3.98 -15.74 20.09
N SER A 116 3.07 -16.71 20.13
CA SER A 116 2.39 -17.26 18.96
C SER A 116 1.15 -16.46 18.53
N GLU A 117 0.66 -15.53 19.34
CA GLU A 117 -0.70 -14.96 19.21
C GLU A 117 -0.76 -13.59 18.50
N VAL A 118 0.36 -13.06 18.03
CA VAL A 118 0.44 -11.62 17.70
C VAL A 118 -0.25 -11.26 16.38
N ILE A 119 -0.18 -12.14 15.38
CA ILE A 119 -0.70 -11.86 14.04
C ILE A 119 -1.30 -13.14 13.47
N ASP A 120 -2.62 -13.14 13.28
CA ASP A 120 -3.33 -14.16 12.53
C ASP A 120 -3.07 -13.96 11.02
N GLU A 121 -2.51 -14.96 10.35
CA GLU A 121 -2.22 -14.94 8.91
C GLU A 121 -3.48 -14.72 8.09
N GLU A 122 -4.61 -15.35 8.47
CA GLU A 122 -5.86 -15.22 7.73
C GLU A 122 -6.42 -13.79 7.84
N GLU A 123 -6.34 -13.19 9.03
CA GLU A 123 -6.76 -11.81 9.23
C GLU A 123 -5.82 -10.81 8.54
N ALA A 124 -4.51 -11.07 8.56
CA ALA A 124 -3.54 -10.25 7.84
C ALA A 124 -3.77 -10.32 6.32
N MET A 125 -4.11 -11.49 5.77
CA MET A 125 -4.44 -11.63 4.34
C MET A 125 -5.60 -10.72 3.91
N LYS A 126 -6.57 -10.43 4.78
CA LYS A 126 -7.70 -9.51 4.49
C LYS A 126 -7.28 -8.05 4.35
N ARG A 127 -6.08 -7.68 4.81
CA ARG A 127 -5.54 -6.31 4.77
C ARG A 127 -4.84 -5.96 3.46
N LEU A 128 -4.66 -6.92 2.55
CA LEU A 128 -4.23 -6.65 1.18
C LEU A 128 -5.44 -6.61 0.24
N HIS A 129 -5.60 -5.47 -0.41
CA HIS A 129 -6.56 -5.25 -1.47
C HIS A 129 -5.87 -5.30 -2.82
N TYR A 130 -6.51 -5.91 -3.80
CA TYR A 130 -5.97 -6.03 -5.16
C TYR A 130 -6.95 -5.45 -6.18
N VAL A 131 -6.40 -4.75 -7.17
CA VAL A 131 -7.15 -4.31 -8.34
C VAL A 131 -6.29 -4.48 -9.59
N GLY A 132 -6.85 -5.12 -10.62
CA GLY A 132 -6.25 -5.17 -11.95
C GLY A 132 -6.61 -3.91 -12.73
N ALA A 133 -5.62 -3.23 -13.29
CA ALA A 133 -5.77 -2.02 -14.09
C ALA A 133 -4.85 -2.08 -15.31
N PHE A 134 -5.02 -3.12 -16.12
CA PHE A 134 -4.24 -3.33 -17.35
C PHE A 134 -4.72 -2.36 -18.43
N GLY A 135 -3.80 -1.56 -18.96
CA GLY A 135 -4.10 -0.56 -19.99
C GLY A 135 -4.33 0.84 -19.42
N VAL A 136 -4.09 1.85 -20.27
CA VAL A 136 -4.15 3.27 -19.88
C VAL A 136 -5.56 3.73 -19.52
N VAL A 137 -6.59 3.13 -20.14
CA VAL A 137 -7.99 3.51 -19.92
C VAL A 137 -8.45 3.03 -18.55
N GLU A 138 -8.22 1.75 -18.25
CA GLU A 138 -8.52 1.11 -16.97
C GLU A 138 -7.78 1.80 -15.83
N PHE A 139 -6.47 2.04 -16.02
CA PHE A 139 -5.66 2.74 -15.03
C PHE A 139 -6.12 4.19 -14.82
N GLY A 140 -6.40 4.93 -15.90
CA GLY A 140 -6.90 6.30 -15.81
C GLY A 140 -8.25 6.39 -15.10
N ALA A 141 -9.18 5.49 -15.42
CA ALA A 141 -10.49 5.41 -14.76
C ALA A 141 -10.34 5.09 -13.26
N LEU A 142 -9.48 4.12 -12.91
CA LEU A 142 -9.19 3.79 -11.52
C LEU A 142 -8.66 5.01 -10.76
N MET A 143 -7.66 5.71 -11.30
CA MET A 143 -7.07 6.89 -10.66
C MET A 143 -8.08 8.03 -10.48
N HIS A 144 -9.05 8.17 -11.39
CA HIS A 144 -10.12 9.15 -11.25
C HIS A 144 -11.09 8.80 -10.11
N MET A 145 -11.42 7.52 -9.94
CA MET A 145 -12.38 7.08 -8.92
C MET A 145 -11.75 6.84 -7.55
N LEU A 146 -10.44 6.53 -7.50
CA LEU A 146 -9.72 6.14 -6.28
C LEU A 146 -9.90 7.12 -5.12
N PRO A 147 -9.82 8.46 -5.30
CA PRO A 147 -10.02 9.41 -4.18
C PRO A 147 -11.41 9.34 -3.55
N THR A 148 -12.44 9.00 -4.34
CA THR A 148 -13.81 8.83 -3.82
C THR A 148 -13.92 7.50 -3.07
N TYR A 149 -13.40 6.42 -3.66
CA TYR A 149 -13.36 5.11 -3.00
C TYR A 149 -12.61 5.13 -1.65
N LEU A 150 -11.48 5.83 -1.57
CA LEU A 150 -10.71 5.93 -0.33
C LEU A 150 -11.42 6.78 0.75
N ARG A 151 -12.26 7.75 0.36
CA ARG A 151 -13.03 8.58 1.30
C ARG A 151 -14.23 7.84 1.88
N ASP A 152 -14.93 7.09 1.04
CA ASP A 152 -16.18 6.42 1.40
C ASP A 152 -15.94 5.10 2.14
N ARG A 153 -14.69 4.64 2.22
CA ARG A 153 -14.33 3.40 2.91
C ARG A 153 -14.40 3.56 4.44
N PRO A 154 -15.10 2.67 5.16
CA PRO A 154 -15.04 2.65 6.61
C PRO A 154 -13.60 2.35 7.05
N LYS A 155 -13.01 3.19 7.91
CA LYS A 155 -11.61 3.07 8.39
C LYS A 155 -11.29 1.78 9.17
N LYS A 156 -12.23 0.82 9.25
CA LYS A 156 -12.14 -0.41 10.05
C LYS A 156 -12.73 -1.67 9.38
N SER A 157 -13.22 -1.62 8.14
CA SER A 157 -13.84 -2.79 7.51
C SER A 157 -13.01 -3.36 6.36
N ALA A 158 -12.81 -4.67 6.41
CA ALA A 158 -12.35 -5.54 5.33
C ALA A 158 -13.35 -5.62 4.17
N ASP A 159 -13.99 -4.50 3.81
CA ASP A 159 -14.90 -4.44 2.68
C ASP A 159 -14.09 -4.56 1.39
N LYS A 160 -14.48 -5.58 0.63
CA LYS A 160 -13.85 -6.05 -0.60
C LYS A 160 -13.74 -4.90 -1.59
N PHE A 161 -12.54 -4.68 -2.16
CA PHE A 161 -12.48 -4.12 -3.51
C PHE A 161 -13.40 -4.96 -4.40
N PRO A 162 -14.30 -4.36 -5.21
CA PRO A 162 -15.12 -5.14 -6.12
C PRO A 162 -14.18 -5.86 -7.10
N TYR A 163 -13.93 -7.14 -6.84
CA TYR A 163 -13.21 -8.08 -7.71
C TYR A 163 -13.99 -8.42 -8.98
N HIS A 164 -15.16 -7.83 -9.17
CA HIS A 164 -15.86 -7.91 -10.43
C HIS A 164 -15.37 -6.76 -11.27
N HIS A 165 -14.73 -7.09 -12.41
CA HIS A 165 -14.59 -6.25 -13.59
C HIS A 165 -15.32 -4.93 -13.40
N ILE A 166 -14.59 -3.83 -13.21
CA ILE A 166 -15.18 -2.52 -13.38
C ILE A 166 -15.70 -2.53 -14.81
N ASN A 167 -16.97 -2.87 -14.95
CA ASN A 167 -17.67 -2.92 -16.22
C ASN A 167 -17.85 -1.44 -16.55
N MET A 168 -16.84 -0.87 -17.20
CA MET A 168 -16.84 0.52 -17.68
C MET A 168 -18.02 0.81 -18.63
N LEU A 169 -18.77 -0.23 -19.03
CA LEU A 169 -20.01 -0.13 -19.80
C LEU A 169 -21.23 0.42 -19.03
N ASN A 170 -21.16 0.60 -17.70
CA ASN A 170 -22.26 1.18 -16.91
C ASN A 170 -22.03 2.64 -16.47
N LEU A 171 -21.02 3.32 -16.99
CA LEU A 171 -20.93 4.77 -16.92
C LEU A 171 -21.80 5.37 -18.03
N LYS A 172 -23.12 5.43 -17.80
CA LYS A 172 -24.05 6.27 -18.57
C LYS A 172 -24.21 7.64 -17.90
#